data_AF-V7AI82-F1
#
_entry.id   AF-V7AI82-F1
#
_cell.length_a   1.000
_cell.length_b   1.000
_cell.length_c   1.000
_cell.angle_alpha   90.00
_cell.angle_beta   90.00
_cell.angle_gamma   90.00
#
_symmetry.space_group_name_H-M   'P 1'
#
loop_
_entity.id
_entity.type
_entity.pdbx_description
1 polymer ?
#
loop_
_entity_poly.entity_id
_entity_poly.type
_entity_poly.pdbx_seq_one_letter_code
_entity_poly.pdbx_strand_id
1 'polypeptide(L)'
;MLTHVYFLQNHRITEEALESLDSYHSLLQNISIVFRLYNDLVTSKAELERGEAASSIPCYMRESGASEEGAYKHIFSLLNETWKKMNKDRVSQSPFPKAFVETAINLARNSHCFYQFGDGLGAPDSTAKNRIRSLIIEPIALYEMDISTSS
;
A
#
# COMPACT_ATOMS: atom_id res chain seq x y z
N MET A 1 3.89 -10.49 -4.40
CA MET A 1 2.57 -10.53 -3.72
C MET A 1 1.40 -10.43 -4.68
N LEU A 2 1.29 -9.38 -5.51
CA LEU A 2 0.15 -9.23 -6.45
C LEU A 2 0.00 -10.38 -7.45
N THR A 3 1.11 -10.95 -7.96
CA THR A 3 1.09 -12.16 -8.80
C THR A 3 0.37 -13.32 -8.11
N HIS A 4 0.63 -13.56 -6.81
CA HIS A 4 -0.07 -14.61 -6.06
C HIS A 4 -1.55 -14.28 -5.87
N VAL A 5 -1.87 -13.01 -5.58
CA VAL A 5 -3.27 -12.55 -5.43
C VAL A 5 -4.06 -12.81 -6.71
N TYR A 6 -3.47 -12.62 -7.89
CA TYR A 6 -4.11 -12.94 -9.17
C TYR A 6 -4.55 -14.40 -9.22
N PHE A 7 -3.63 -15.34 -8.93
CA PHE A 7 -3.94 -16.77 -8.97
C PHE A 7 -4.91 -17.24 -7.87
N LEU A 8 -5.03 -16.49 -6.77
CA LEU A 8 -5.96 -16.80 -5.68
C LEU A 8 -7.38 -16.26 -5.93
N GLN A 9 -7.57 -15.40 -6.92
CA GLN A 9 -8.89 -14.87 -7.25
C GLN A 9 -9.66 -15.81 -8.20
N ASN A 10 -10.96 -15.90 -7.98
CA ASN A 10 -11.85 -16.70 -8.83
C ASN A 10 -12.16 -15.94 -10.13
N HIS A 11 -11.25 -16.01 -11.09
CA HIS A 11 -11.45 -15.53 -12.45
C HIS A 11 -10.78 -16.48 -13.46
N ARG A 12 -11.14 -16.34 -14.74
CA ARG A 12 -10.44 -17.03 -15.82
C ARG A 12 -9.02 -16.47 -15.96
N ILE A 13 -8.03 -17.34 -16.05
CA ILE A 13 -6.64 -16.96 -16.35
C ILE A 13 -6.50 -16.86 -17.87
N THR A 14 -5.87 -15.78 -18.35
CA THR A 14 -5.63 -15.53 -19.78
C THR A 14 -4.14 -15.41 -20.05
N GLU A 15 -3.70 -15.80 -21.25
CA GLU A 15 -2.30 -15.68 -21.66
C GLU A 15 -1.82 -14.23 -21.64
N GLU A 16 -2.62 -13.29 -22.15
CA GLU A 16 -2.36 -11.84 -22.09
C GLU A 16 -2.11 -11.34 -20.66
N ALA A 17 -2.89 -11.81 -19.68
CA ALA A 17 -2.68 -11.44 -18.29
C ALA A 17 -1.42 -12.06 -17.70
N LEU A 18 -1.06 -13.30 -18.09
CA LEU A 18 0.18 -13.94 -17.66
C LEU A 18 1.41 -13.21 -18.21
N GLU A 19 1.41 -12.86 -19.51
CA GLU A 19 2.46 -12.04 -20.12
C GLU A 19 2.56 -10.66 -19.46
N SER A 20 1.42 -10.08 -19.10
CA SER A 20 1.36 -8.80 -18.37
C SER A 20 1.88 -8.92 -16.93
N LEU A 21 1.70 -10.06 -16.25
CA LEU A 21 2.31 -10.30 -14.94
C LEU A 21 3.83 -10.45 -15.05
N ASP A 22 4.31 -11.21 -16.03
CA ASP A 22 5.73 -11.52 -16.24
C ASP A 22 6.53 -10.28 -16.66
N SER A 23 5.97 -9.46 -17.54
CA SER A 23 6.55 -8.18 -17.97
C SER A 23 6.45 -7.07 -16.93
N TYR A 24 5.93 -7.35 -15.73
CA TYR A 24 5.64 -6.36 -14.69
C TYR A 24 4.81 -5.20 -15.24
N HIS A 25 3.57 -5.44 -15.66
CA HIS A 25 2.66 -4.41 -16.16
C HIS A 25 2.62 -3.15 -15.25
N SER A 26 2.45 -1.96 -15.84
CA SER A 26 2.54 -0.65 -15.17
C SER A 26 1.74 -0.57 -13.85
N LEU A 27 0.53 -1.12 -13.83
CA LEU A 27 -0.30 -1.26 -12.63
C LEU A 27 0.47 -1.87 -11.45
N LEU A 28 1.13 -3.02 -11.67
CA LEU A 28 1.87 -3.76 -10.64
C LEU A 28 3.09 -2.96 -10.18
N GLN A 29 3.80 -2.33 -11.13
CA GLN A 29 4.95 -1.49 -10.84
C GLN A 29 4.54 -0.29 -9.98
N ASN A 30 3.52 0.46 -10.40
CA ASN A 30 3.05 1.66 -9.71
C ASN A 30 2.59 1.34 -8.28
N ILE A 31 1.86 0.24 -8.06
CA ILE A 31 1.47 -0.19 -6.72
C ILE A 31 2.68 -0.57 -5.87
N SER A 32 3.64 -1.30 -6.45
CA SER A 32 4.85 -1.70 -5.73
C SER A 32 5.70 -0.49 -5.34
N ILE A 33 5.78 0.53 -6.21
CA ILE A 33 6.41 1.82 -5.93
C ILE A 33 5.69 2.50 -4.76
N VAL A 34 4.37 2.66 -4.81
CA VAL A 34 3.62 3.30 -3.70
C VAL A 34 3.84 2.58 -2.38
N PHE A 35 3.77 1.24 -2.38
CA PHE A 35 4.02 0.44 -1.18
C PHE A 35 5.43 0.70 -0.62
N ARG A 36 6.45 0.65 -1.48
CA ARG A 36 7.85 0.87 -1.13
C ARG A 36 8.07 2.29 -0.59
N LEU A 37 7.55 3.31 -1.26
CA LEU A 37 7.78 4.70 -0.84
C LEU A 37 7.09 5.01 0.51
N TYR A 38 5.89 4.49 0.77
CA TYR A 38 5.28 4.64 2.09
C TYR A 38 6.09 3.96 3.20
N ASN A 39 6.63 2.77 2.93
CA ASN A 39 7.50 2.08 3.87
C ASN A 39 8.75 2.92 4.16
N ASP A 40 9.52 3.27 3.12
CA ASP A 40 10.78 4.00 3.25
C ASP A 40 10.61 5.36 3.93
N LEU A 41 9.55 6.12 3.61
CA LEU A 41 9.25 7.40 4.25
C LEU A 41 9.20 7.29 5.78
N VAL A 42 8.78 6.13 6.29
CA VAL A 42 8.56 5.91 7.72
C VAL A 42 9.69 5.15 8.37
N THR A 43 10.28 4.17 7.68
CA THR A 43 11.28 3.27 8.25
C THR A 43 12.72 3.71 8.00
N SER A 44 12.97 4.63 7.04
CA SER A 44 14.33 4.95 6.57
C SER A 44 15.29 5.35 7.69
N LYS A 45 14.84 6.14 8.68
CA LYS A 45 15.71 6.53 9.80
C LYS A 45 16.14 5.33 10.65
N ALA A 46 15.21 4.46 11.00
CA ALA A 46 15.50 3.26 11.78
C ALA A 46 16.34 2.24 10.99
N GLU A 47 16.12 2.15 9.67
CA GLU A 47 16.95 1.36 8.76
C GLU A 47 18.39 1.86 8.75
N LEU A 48 18.60 3.18 8.61
CA LEU A 48 19.92 3.80 8.65
C LEU A 48 20.65 3.55 9.98
N GLU A 49 19.95 3.65 11.11
CA GLU A 49 20.51 3.37 12.44
C GLU A 49 20.96 1.90 12.59
N ARG A 50 20.32 0.97 11.88
CA ARG A 50 20.74 -0.45 11.80
C ARG A 50 21.84 -0.70 10.78
N GLY A 51 22.27 0.31 10.02
CA GLY A 51 23.26 0.19 8.95
C GLY A 51 22.67 -0.20 7.59
N GLU A 52 21.34 -0.21 7.44
CA GLU A 52 20.66 -0.44 6.18
C GLU A 52 20.56 0.89 5.40
N ALA A 53 21.36 1.05 4.35
CA ALA A 53 21.36 2.26 3.52
C ALA A 53 20.54 2.11 2.22
N ALA A 54 19.93 0.95 1.97
CA ALA A 54 19.20 0.63 0.75
C ALA A 54 17.72 1.07 0.83
N SER A 55 17.51 2.35 1.12
CA SER A 55 16.19 2.99 1.26
C SER A 55 16.12 4.23 0.35
N SER A 56 14.95 4.56 -0.18
CA SER A 56 14.81 5.61 -1.20
C SER A 56 15.29 6.99 -0.72
N ILE A 57 15.15 7.31 0.57
CA ILE A 57 15.59 8.58 1.16
C ILE A 57 17.12 8.74 1.10
N PRO A 58 17.95 7.87 1.73
CA PRO A 58 19.40 7.99 1.66
C PRO A 58 19.97 7.77 0.26
N CYS A 59 19.32 6.94 -0.58
CA CYS A 59 19.69 6.81 -2.00
C CYS A 59 19.56 8.15 -2.72
N TYR A 60 18.41 8.81 -2.63
CA TYR A 60 18.19 10.10 -3.30
C TYR A 60 19.13 11.19 -2.78
N MET A 61 19.37 11.26 -1.47
CA MET A 61 20.33 12.20 -0.87
C MET A 61 21.74 12.01 -1.46
N ARG A 62 22.18 10.76 -1.60
CA ARG A 62 23.50 10.42 -2.14
C ARG A 62 23.63 10.75 -3.62
N GLU A 63 22.59 10.47 -4.41
CA GLU A 63 22.60 10.67 -5.87
C GLU A 63 22.49 12.15 -6.26
N SER A 64 21.68 12.92 -5.54
CA SER A 64 21.39 14.32 -5.88
C SER A 64 22.15 15.35 -5.05
N GLY A 65 22.74 14.95 -3.92
CA GLY A 65 23.30 15.86 -2.92
C GLY A 65 22.24 16.65 -2.13
N ALA A 66 20.95 16.29 -2.25
CA ALA A 66 19.88 16.95 -1.53
C ALA A 66 19.96 16.76 -0.01
N SER A 67 19.40 17.71 0.74
CA SER A 67 19.15 17.55 2.17
C SER A 67 18.14 16.44 2.43
N GLU A 68 18.10 15.94 3.66
CA GLU A 68 17.09 14.95 4.10
C GLU A 68 15.67 15.47 3.84
N GLU A 69 15.36 16.70 4.25
CA GLU A 69 14.07 17.34 3.97
C GLU A 69 13.77 17.42 2.45
N GLY A 70 14.78 17.70 1.64
CA GLY A 70 14.66 17.71 0.18
C GLY A 70 14.34 16.33 -0.40
N ALA A 71 14.95 15.28 0.13
CA ALA A 71 14.66 13.90 -0.24
C ALA A 71 13.24 13.49 0.15
N TYR A 72 12.81 13.81 1.37
CA TYR A 72 11.43 13.57 1.83
C TYR A 72 10.40 14.27 0.92
N LYS A 73 10.63 15.54 0.56
CA LYS A 73 9.75 16.27 -0.36
C LYS A 73 9.72 15.63 -1.75
N HIS A 74 10.88 15.21 -2.27
CA HIS A 74 10.96 14.56 -3.57
C HIS A 74 10.21 13.22 -3.57
N ILE A 75 10.45 12.36 -2.58
CA ILE A 75 9.80 11.05 -2.46
C ILE A 75 8.28 11.21 -2.28
N PHE A 76 7.83 12.19 -1.49
CA PHE A 76 6.40 12.50 -1.37
C PHE A 76 5.79 12.98 -2.69
N SER A 77 6.51 13.78 -3.48
CA SER A 77 6.08 14.18 -4.82
C SER A 77 5.98 12.96 -5.75
N LEU A 78 6.99 12.08 -5.75
CA LEU A 78 6.99 10.86 -6.55
C LEU A 78 5.82 9.94 -6.19
N LEU A 79 5.52 9.81 -4.90
CA LEU A 79 4.35 9.09 -4.39
C LEU A 79 3.05 9.66 -4.98
N ASN A 80 2.87 10.98 -4.93
CA ASN A 80 1.68 11.66 -5.48
C ASN A 80 1.54 11.47 -6.99
N GLU A 81 2.63 11.59 -7.75
CA GLU A 81 2.61 11.35 -9.19
C GLU A 81 2.31 9.88 -9.53
N THR A 82 2.82 8.94 -8.72
CA THR A 82 2.53 7.52 -8.89
C THR A 82 1.05 7.21 -8.60
N TRP A 83 0.46 7.82 -7.58
CA TRP A 83 -0.99 7.74 -7.33
C TRP A 83 -1.82 8.24 -8.52
N LYS A 84 -1.42 9.33 -9.18
CA LYS A 84 -2.11 9.81 -10.39
C LYS A 84 -2.05 8.79 -11.53
N LYS A 85 -0.89 8.15 -11.74
CA LYS A 85 -0.76 7.06 -12.73
C LYS A 85 -1.65 5.87 -12.39
N MET A 86 -1.69 5.46 -11.11
CA MET A 86 -2.57 4.38 -10.66
C MET A 86 -4.05 4.69 -10.86
N ASN A 87 -4.48 5.93 -10.62
CA ASN A 87 -5.86 6.34 -10.86
C ASN A 87 -6.24 6.24 -12.34
N LYS A 88 -5.29 6.51 -13.25
CA LYS A 88 -5.46 6.29 -14.69
C LYS A 88 -5.53 4.79 -15.01
N ASP A 89 -4.60 3.99 -14.50
CA ASP A 89 -4.54 2.54 -14.72
C ASP A 89 -5.82 1.84 -14.21
N ARG A 90 -6.44 2.37 -13.15
CA ARG A 90 -7.69 1.84 -12.58
C ARG A 90 -8.88 1.97 -13.52
N VAL A 91 -8.91 3.00 -14.36
CA VAL A 91 -10.06 3.31 -15.24
C VAL A 91 -9.77 3.01 -16.72
N SER A 92 -8.52 2.71 -17.08
CA SER A 92 -8.16 2.30 -18.44
C SER A 92 -8.58 0.86 -18.73
N GLN A 93 -8.55 0.49 -20.01
CA GLN A 93 -8.56 -0.94 -20.37
C GLN A 93 -7.34 -1.61 -19.73
N SER A 94 -7.57 -2.80 -19.17
CA SER A 94 -6.56 -3.57 -18.46
C SER A 94 -6.62 -5.01 -18.93
N PRO A 95 -5.45 -5.68 -19.07
CA PRO A 95 -5.41 -7.12 -19.32
C PRO A 95 -5.91 -7.92 -18.10
N PHE A 96 -6.10 -7.26 -16.95
CA PHE A 96 -6.54 -7.90 -15.73
C PHE A 96 -8.05 -7.73 -15.48
N PRO A 97 -8.68 -8.70 -14.79
CA PRO A 97 -10.05 -8.56 -14.32
C PRO A 97 -10.21 -7.36 -13.38
N LYS A 98 -11.36 -6.68 -13.44
CA LYS A 98 -11.67 -5.51 -12.58
C LYS A 98 -11.48 -5.79 -11.09
N ALA A 99 -11.87 -6.98 -10.63
CA ALA A 99 -11.70 -7.38 -9.23
C ALA A 99 -10.21 -7.43 -8.81
N PHE A 100 -9.34 -7.90 -9.71
CA PHE A 100 -7.90 -7.90 -9.48
C PHE A 100 -7.37 -6.47 -9.43
N VAL A 101 -7.74 -5.63 -10.39
CA VAL A 101 -7.34 -4.21 -10.41
C VAL A 101 -7.72 -3.51 -9.11
N GLU A 102 -8.96 -3.66 -8.64
CA GLU A 102 -9.39 -3.05 -7.37
C GLU A 102 -8.61 -3.61 -6.16
N THR A 103 -8.32 -4.90 -6.15
CA THR A 103 -7.50 -5.51 -5.08
C THR A 103 -6.08 -4.96 -5.09
N ALA A 104 -5.53 -4.76 -6.28
CA ALA A 104 -4.21 -4.19 -6.48
C ALA A 104 -4.16 -2.72 -5.99
N ILE A 105 -5.17 -1.91 -6.31
CA ILE A 105 -5.31 -0.54 -5.76
C ILE A 105 -5.48 -0.57 -4.24
N ASN A 106 -6.26 -1.51 -3.71
CA ASN A 106 -6.44 -1.67 -2.27
C ASN A 106 -5.13 -2.01 -1.55
N LEU A 107 -4.19 -2.71 -2.19
CA LEU A 107 -2.87 -2.93 -1.60
C LEU A 107 -2.12 -1.61 -1.37
N ALA A 108 -2.16 -0.67 -2.32
CA ALA A 108 -1.55 0.65 -2.13
C ALA A 108 -2.26 1.46 -1.01
N ARG A 109 -3.58 1.34 -0.91
CA ARG A 109 -4.34 1.94 0.22
C ARG A 109 -3.90 1.33 1.55
N ASN A 110 -3.73 0.01 1.61
CA ASN A 110 -3.24 -0.68 2.80
C ASN A 110 -1.83 -0.24 3.18
N SER A 111 -0.91 -0.04 2.23
CA SER A 111 0.41 0.51 2.57
C SER A 111 0.31 1.87 3.23
N HIS A 112 -0.55 2.76 2.74
CA HIS A 112 -0.77 4.03 3.41
C HIS A 112 -1.30 3.81 4.83
N CYS A 113 -2.30 2.94 5.01
CA CYS A 113 -2.85 2.63 6.34
C CYS A 113 -1.79 2.08 7.30
N PHE A 114 -0.92 1.18 6.85
CA PHE A 114 0.13 0.60 7.69
C PHE A 114 1.14 1.63 8.15
N TYR A 115 1.51 2.57 7.27
CA TYR A 115 2.60 3.50 7.53
C TYR A 115 2.15 4.90 7.96
N GLN A 116 0.84 5.21 7.93
CA GLN A 116 0.32 6.56 8.22
C GLN A 116 0.77 7.13 9.58
N PHE A 117 0.95 6.28 10.60
CA PHE A 117 1.23 6.70 11.97
C PHE A 117 2.52 6.10 12.55
N GLY A 118 3.41 5.61 11.69
CA GLY A 118 4.62 4.91 12.10
C GLY A 118 4.74 3.55 11.45
N ASP A 119 5.72 2.76 11.86
CA ASP A 119 5.99 1.44 11.28
C ASP A 119 4.98 0.39 11.78
N GLY A 120 3.77 0.41 11.22
CA GLY A 120 2.70 -0.51 11.60
C GLY A 120 2.93 -1.98 11.22
N LEU A 121 4.01 -2.31 10.49
CA LEU A 121 4.34 -3.67 10.07
C LEU A 121 5.59 -4.22 10.76
N GLY A 122 6.72 -3.51 10.70
CA GLY A 122 8.00 -3.97 11.27
C GLY A 122 8.12 -3.72 12.77
N ALA A 123 7.50 -2.66 13.29
CA ALA A 123 7.56 -2.26 14.70
C ALA A 123 6.21 -1.68 15.19
N PRO A 124 5.12 -2.48 15.19
CA PRO A 124 3.78 -1.98 15.43
C PRO A 124 3.59 -1.41 16.84
N ASP A 125 3.19 -0.13 16.89
CA ASP A 125 2.85 0.60 18.10
C ASP A 125 1.43 0.25 18.60
N SER A 126 0.97 0.94 19.66
CA SER A 126 -0.40 0.78 20.17
C SER A 126 -1.45 1.14 19.13
N THR A 127 -1.19 2.14 18.28
CA THR A 127 -2.12 2.59 17.25
C THR A 127 -2.37 1.51 16.20
N ALA A 128 -1.30 0.89 15.69
CA ALA A 128 -1.36 -0.21 14.74
C ALA A 128 -2.09 -1.42 15.34
N LYS A 129 -1.78 -1.79 16.59
CA LYS A 129 -2.44 -2.90 17.31
C LYS A 129 -3.94 -2.65 17.51
N ASN A 130 -4.32 -1.43 17.90
CA ASN A 130 -5.72 -1.07 18.10
C ASN A 130 -6.52 -1.10 16.80
N ARG A 131 -5.93 -0.70 15.67
CA ARG A 131 -6.57 -0.82 14.34
C ARG A 131 -6.89 -2.28 14.02
N ILE A 132 -5.94 -3.19 14.21
CA ILE A 132 -6.17 -4.63 14.01
C ILE A 132 -7.23 -5.17 14.96
N ARG A 133 -7.19 -4.80 16.24
CA ARG A 133 -8.23 -5.19 17.21
C ARG A 133 -9.62 -4.76 16.74
N SER A 134 -9.78 -3.49 16.38
CA SER A 134 -11.08 -2.94 15.95
C SER A 134 -11.60 -3.53 14.64
N LEU A 135 -10.71 -3.98 13.75
CA LEU A 135 -11.09 -4.48 12.42
C LEU A 135 -11.37 -6.00 12.41
N ILE A 136 -10.66 -6.78 13.24
CA ILE A 136 -10.64 -8.25 13.15
C ILE A 136 -11.16 -8.93 14.42
N ILE A 137 -10.94 -8.33 15.59
CA ILE A 137 -11.14 -9.01 16.89
C ILE A 137 -12.41 -8.50 17.59
N GLU A 138 -12.58 -7.18 17.65
CA GLU A 138 -13.65 -6.54 18.40
C GLU A 138 -14.88 -6.35 17.50
N PRO A 139 -16.01 -7.01 17.80
CA PRO A 139 -17.23 -6.82 17.02
C PRO A 139 -17.81 -5.42 17.26
N ILE A 140 -18.50 -4.90 16.24
CA ILE A 140 -19.28 -3.66 16.39
C ILE A 140 -20.48 -3.95 17.28
N ALA A 141 -20.64 -3.18 18.36
CA ALA A 141 -21.81 -3.28 19.21
C ALA A 141 -23.09 -2.98 18.41
N LEU A 142 -24.06 -3.89 18.47
CA LEU A 142 -25.39 -3.65 17.93
C LEU A 142 -26.16 -2.84 18.97
N TYR A 143 -26.75 -1.72 18.55
CA TYR A 143 -27.72 -1.04 19.41
C TYR A 143 -28.94 -1.97 19.54
N GLU A 144 -29.24 -2.42 20.75
CA GLU A 144 -30.57 -2.95 21.06
C GLU A 144 -31.56 -1.82 20.86
N MET A 145 -32.38 -1.90 19.81
CA MET A 145 -33.60 -1.12 19.78
C MET A 145 -34.43 -1.66 20.94
N ASP A 146 -34.51 -0.90 22.02
CA ASP A 146 -35.52 -1.08 23.07
C ASP A 146 -36.89 -1.08 22.38
N ILE A 147 -37.37 -2.27 22.00
CA ILE A 147 -38.78 -2.48 21.74
C ILE A 147 -39.40 -2.44 23.13
N SER A 148 -39.69 -1.23 23.60
CA SER A 148 -40.62 -1.02 24.67
C SER A 148 -41.94 -1.67 24.25
N THR A 149 -42.15 -2.92 24.66
CA THR A 149 -43.47 -3.53 24.69
C THR A 149 -44.27 -2.76 25.73
N SER A 150 -44.91 -1.68 25.30
CA SER A 150 -46.03 -1.07 26.00
C SER A 150 -47.21 -2.03 25.89
N SER A 151 -47.34 -2.89 26.91
CA SER A 151 -48.57 -3.60 27.26
C SER A 151 -49.51 -2.68 28.04
#